data_AF-A0A8K0AIM6-F1
#
_entry.id   AF-A0A8K0AIM6-F1
#
_cell.length_a   1.000
_cell.length_b   1.000
_cell.length_c   1.000
_cell.angle_alpha   90.00
_cell.angle_beta   90.00
_cell.angle_gamma   90.00
#
_symmetry.space_group_name_H-M   'P 1'
#
loop_
_entity.id
_entity.type
_entity.pdbx_description
1 polymer ?
#
loop_
_entity_poly.entity_id
_entity_poly.type
_entity_poly.pdbx_seq_one_letter_code
_entity_poly.pdbx_strand_id
1 'polypeptide(L)'
;MFRRIAASSLRVLPCSRTSLCTPLFRPFSSLPRPADSAGVEAYKPAQEFIKEVPVQEVDAAVARCDGGPRPEMGHPVEFIKLTDGVVAVCKYCGLRYARKGTYNAEKSRVMGH
;
A
#
# COMPACT_ATOMS: atom_id res chain seq x y z
N MET A 1 -58.81 6.98 -49.02
CA MET A 1 -57.69 7.73 -49.64
C MET A 1 -56.44 7.52 -48.78
N PHE A 2 -55.58 6.56 -49.12
CA PHE A 2 -54.33 6.30 -48.39
C PHE A 2 -53.15 6.77 -49.25
N ARG A 3 -52.48 7.85 -48.82
CA ARG A 3 -51.31 8.42 -49.49
C ARG A 3 -50.09 7.54 -49.18
N ARG A 4 -49.51 6.97 -50.24
CA ARG A 4 -48.20 6.31 -50.22
C ARG A 4 -47.12 7.36 -49.91
N ILE A 5 -46.43 7.22 -48.79
CA ILE A 5 -45.24 8.02 -48.49
C ILE A 5 -44.03 7.31 -49.12
N ALA A 6 -43.32 8.04 -49.97
CA ALA A 6 -42.15 7.57 -50.70
C ALA A 6 -41.01 7.21 -49.74
N ALA A 7 -40.36 6.08 -49.99
CA ALA A 7 -39.11 5.68 -49.34
C ALA A 7 -37.97 6.56 -49.86
N SER A 8 -37.72 7.68 -49.17
CA SER A 8 -36.57 8.53 -49.41
C SER A 8 -35.31 7.80 -48.96
N SER A 9 -34.53 7.37 -49.95
CA SER A 9 -33.19 6.82 -49.85
C SER A 9 -32.31 7.65 -48.91
N LEU A 10 -32.18 7.21 -47.66
CA LEU A 10 -31.15 7.70 -46.75
C LEU A 10 -29.83 7.07 -47.18
N ARG A 11 -29.09 7.81 -47.99
CA ARG A 11 -27.69 7.53 -48.29
C ARG A 11 -26.91 7.66 -46.97
N VAL A 12 -26.41 6.53 -46.48
CA VAL A 12 -25.42 6.49 -45.40
C VAL A 12 -24.19 7.24 -45.92
N LEU A 13 -23.94 8.42 -45.35
CA LEU A 13 -22.69 9.13 -45.55
C LEU A 13 -21.58 8.34 -44.84
N PRO A 14 -20.56 7.81 -45.53
CA PRO A 14 -19.41 7.24 -44.87
C PRO A 14 -18.69 8.40 -44.18
N CYS A 15 -18.69 8.40 -42.85
CA CYS A 15 -17.86 9.31 -42.06
C CYS A 15 -16.41 8.94 -42.37
N SER A 16 -15.83 9.70 -43.29
CA SER A 16 -14.46 9.56 -43.75
C SER A 16 -13.53 9.68 -42.55
N ARG A 17 -12.82 8.59 -42.30
CA ARG A 17 -11.59 8.53 -41.52
C ARG A 17 -10.69 9.72 -41.90
N THR A 18 -10.61 10.73 -41.06
CA THR A 18 -9.42 11.56 -40.90
C THR A 18 -9.54 12.47 -39.67
N SER A 19 -8.64 12.20 -38.72
CA SER A 19 -7.68 13.21 -38.21
C SER A 19 -7.93 13.93 -36.87
N LEU A 20 -9.07 13.84 -36.17
CA LEU A 20 -9.26 14.66 -34.95
C LEU A 20 -9.80 13.93 -33.72
N CYS A 21 -9.71 12.60 -33.67
CA CYS A 21 -9.80 11.86 -32.41
C CYS A 21 -8.38 11.46 -31.97
N THR A 22 -7.60 12.43 -31.51
CA THR A 22 -6.51 12.11 -30.58
C THR A 22 -7.16 11.57 -29.31
N PRO A 23 -6.89 10.31 -28.89
CA PRO A 23 -7.33 9.89 -27.59
C PRO A 23 -6.54 10.71 -26.57
N LEU A 24 -7.22 11.65 -25.91
CA LEU A 24 -6.76 12.28 -24.67
C LEU A 24 -6.65 11.26 -23.51
N PHE A 25 -6.84 9.97 -23.79
CA PHE A 25 -6.44 8.87 -22.93
C PHE A 25 -4.92 8.66 -23.02
N ARG A 26 -4.17 9.48 -22.29
CA ARG A 26 -2.81 9.10 -21.91
C ARG A 26 -2.94 7.85 -21.02
N PRO A 27 -2.38 6.69 -21.41
CA PRO A 27 -2.38 5.53 -20.52
C PRO A 27 -1.63 5.92 -19.24
N PHE A 28 -2.21 5.62 -18.08
CA PHE A 28 -1.65 5.93 -16.75
C PHE A 28 -0.17 5.51 -16.60
N SER A 29 0.28 4.55 -17.40
CA SER A 29 1.65 4.04 -17.46
C SER A 29 2.70 4.99 -18.04
N SER A 30 2.33 6.12 -18.66
CA SER A 30 3.30 7.03 -19.29
C SER A 30 3.65 8.26 -18.46
N LEU A 31 3.11 8.40 -17.24
CA LEU A 31 3.59 9.42 -16.30
C LEU A 31 4.89 8.90 -15.66
N PRO A 32 5.98 9.69 -15.68
CA PRO A 32 7.19 9.33 -14.96
C PRO A 32 6.80 9.15 -13.48
N ARG A 33 7.09 7.97 -12.93
CA ARG A 33 7.00 7.78 -11.49
C ARG A 33 8.01 8.74 -10.87
N PRO A 34 7.65 9.53 -9.85
CA PRO A 34 8.61 10.36 -9.15
C PRO A 34 9.59 9.43 -8.41
N ALA A 35 10.62 8.97 -9.09
CA ALA A 35 11.65 8.12 -8.52
C ALA A 35 13.06 8.69 -8.72
N ASP A 36 13.23 9.78 -9.49
CA ASP A 36 14.57 10.19 -9.92
C ASP A 36 14.79 11.71 -10.11
N SER A 37 13.82 12.59 -9.83
CA SER A 37 14.04 14.04 -9.94
C SER A 37 14.40 14.66 -8.58
N ALA A 38 15.70 14.86 -8.40
CA ALA A 38 16.33 15.72 -7.42
C ALA A 38 15.51 17.01 -7.16
N GLY A 39 15.00 17.18 -5.94
CA GLY A 39 14.26 18.41 -5.59
C GLY A 39 13.34 18.38 -4.37
N VAL A 40 13.13 17.21 -3.73
CA VAL A 40 12.59 17.12 -2.36
C VAL A 40 13.68 16.46 -1.52
N GLU A 41 14.00 17.01 -0.35
CA GLU A 41 14.95 16.35 0.58
C GLU A 41 14.60 14.87 0.67
N ALA A 42 15.63 14.01 0.58
CA ALA A 42 15.51 12.57 0.33
C ALA A 42 14.35 11.91 1.09
N TYR A 43 13.21 11.73 0.43
CA TYR A 43 12.06 11.03 0.98
C TYR A 43 12.44 9.57 1.16
N LYS A 44 12.54 9.12 2.41
CA LYS A 44 12.71 7.70 2.71
C LYS A 44 11.36 6.99 2.50
N PRO A 45 11.34 5.82 1.85
CA PRO A 45 10.13 5.01 1.80
C PRO A 45 9.71 4.55 3.20
N ALA A 46 8.42 4.35 3.42
CA ALA A 46 7.86 3.90 4.71
C ALA A 46 8.54 2.63 5.26
N GLN A 47 8.99 1.74 4.37
CA GLN A 47 9.72 0.52 4.76
C GLN A 47 11.06 0.80 5.46
N GLU A 48 11.72 1.92 5.14
CA GLU A 48 12.96 2.32 5.81
C GLU A 48 12.68 2.90 7.19
N PHE A 49 11.64 3.72 7.34
CA PHE A 49 11.24 4.25 8.65
C PHE A 49 10.88 3.16 9.66
N ILE A 50 10.15 2.12 9.23
CA ILE A 50 9.80 0.99 10.11
C ILE A 50 11.04 0.16 10.51
N LYS A 51 12.12 0.21 9.72
CA LYS A 51 13.37 -0.47 10.07
C LYS A 51 14.06 0.18 11.26
N GLU A 52 13.98 1.50 11.36
CA GLU A 52 14.58 2.31 12.43
C GLU A 52 13.85 2.15 13.76
N VAL A 53 12.55 1.83 13.74
CA VAL A 53 11.75 1.60 14.96
C VAL A 53 12.20 0.32 15.67
N PRO A 54 12.51 0.38 16.99
CA PRO A 54 12.97 -0.77 17.74
C PRO A 54 11.86 -1.79 18.00
N VAL A 55 12.27 -3.04 18.19
CA VAL A 55 11.38 -4.12 18.62
C VAL A 55 10.86 -3.85 20.04
N GLN A 56 9.56 -3.95 20.23
CA GLN A 56 8.90 -3.77 21.52
C GLN A 56 8.94 -5.09 22.31
N GLU A 57 9.56 -5.06 23.48
CA GLU A 57 9.65 -6.21 24.38
C GLU A 57 8.41 -6.26 25.28
N VAL A 58 7.70 -7.38 25.25
CA VAL A 58 6.47 -7.60 26.03
C VAL A 58 6.66 -8.82 26.93
N ASP A 59 6.25 -8.71 28.19
CA ASP A 59 6.35 -9.81 29.17
C ASP A 59 5.30 -10.91 28.94
N ALA A 60 4.15 -10.54 28.35
CA ALA A 60 3.05 -11.45 28.08
C ALA A 60 3.27 -12.32 26.82
N ALA A 61 2.58 -13.47 26.78
CA ALA A 61 2.57 -14.36 25.60
C ALA A 61 1.76 -13.79 24.42
N VAL A 62 0.96 -12.75 24.65
CA VAL A 62 0.13 -12.07 23.65
C VAL A 62 0.35 -10.57 23.79
N ALA A 63 0.65 -9.90 22.68
CA ALA A 63 0.73 -8.44 22.60
C ALA A 63 -0.59 -7.89 22.05
N ARG A 64 -0.99 -6.74 22.56
CA ARG A 64 -2.10 -5.96 22.05
C ARG A 64 -1.55 -4.74 21.32
N CYS A 65 -1.93 -4.58 20.05
CA CYS A 65 -1.58 -3.41 19.25
C CYS A 65 -2.84 -2.66 18.85
N ASP A 66 -2.94 -1.40 19.29
CA ASP A 66 -4.05 -0.48 18.95
C ASP A 66 -3.59 0.63 17.98
N GLY A 67 -2.35 0.57 17.48
CA GLY A 67 -1.81 1.48 16.48
C GLY A 67 -1.43 2.89 16.94
N GLY A 68 -1.45 3.19 18.25
CA GLY A 68 -1.04 4.50 18.76
C GLY A 68 -1.46 4.76 20.22
N PRO A 69 -1.27 5.99 20.72
CA PRO A 69 -1.61 6.37 22.09
C PRO A 69 -3.12 6.45 22.34
N ARG A 70 -3.93 6.55 21.28
CA ARG A 70 -5.39 6.57 21.34
C ARG A 70 -5.93 5.49 20.41
N PRO A 71 -6.94 4.71 20.84
CA PRO A 71 -7.50 3.62 20.04
C PRO A 71 -8.20 4.11 18.75
N GLU A 72 -8.60 5.38 18.71
CA GLU A 72 -9.29 6.00 17.57
C GLU A 72 -8.36 6.39 16.42
N MET A 73 -7.06 6.60 16.70
CA MET A 73 -6.08 7.09 15.72
C MET A 73 -5.17 6.00 15.16
N GLY A 74 -5.52 4.73 15.39
CA GLY A 74 -4.72 3.59 14.98
C GLY A 74 -5.45 2.66 14.02
N HIS A 75 -5.27 1.37 14.24
CA HIS A 75 -5.91 0.31 13.47
C HIS A 75 -6.80 -0.55 14.39
N PRO A 76 -7.65 -1.41 13.82
CA PRO A 76 -8.43 -2.36 14.63
C PRO A 76 -7.52 -3.16 15.55
N VAL A 77 -7.94 -3.34 16.79
CA VAL A 77 -7.15 -4.00 17.84
C VAL A 77 -6.68 -5.37 17.34
N GLU A 78 -5.36 -5.54 17.26
CA GLU A 78 -4.74 -6.81 16.86
C GLU A 78 -4.10 -7.47 18.09
N PHE A 79 -4.51 -8.72 18.35
CA PHE A 79 -3.87 -9.58 19.34
C PHE A 79 -2.85 -10.48 18.64
N ILE A 80 -1.58 -10.28 18.97
CA ILE A 80 -0.46 -10.95 18.31
C ILE A 80 0.08 -12.01 19.27
N LYS A 81 0.05 -13.28 18.84
CA LYS A 81 0.67 -14.38 19.59
C LYS A 81 2.20 -14.29 19.43
N LEU A 82 2.91 -14.16 20.54
CA LEU A 82 4.38 -14.17 20.53
C LEU A 82 4.85 -15.60 20.77
N THR A 83 5.66 -16.12 19.84
CA THR A 83 6.39 -17.37 20.01
C THR A 83 7.81 -17.09 20.48
N ASP A 84 8.37 -18.02 21.25
CA ASP A 84 9.72 -17.91 21.78
C ASP A 84 10.76 -17.81 20.67
N GLY A 85 11.70 -16.86 20.80
CA GLY A 85 12.79 -16.66 19.85
C GLY A 85 12.40 -16.02 18.50
N VAL A 86 11.13 -15.69 18.28
CA VAL A 86 10.65 -15.10 17.02
C VAL A 86 10.01 -13.74 17.26
N VAL A 87 10.37 -12.76 16.42
CA VAL A 87 9.74 -11.44 16.41
C VAL A 87 8.47 -11.49 15.58
N ALA A 88 7.34 -11.18 16.20
CA ALA A 88 6.06 -11.07 15.52
C ALA A 88 5.82 -9.62 15.07
N VAL A 89 5.12 -9.43 13.96
CA VAL A 89 4.87 -8.11 13.36
C VAL A 89 3.38 -7.82 13.33
N CYS A 90 2.98 -6.62 13.74
CA CYS A 90 1.62 -6.14 13.53
C CYS A 90 1.37 -5.92 12.03
N LYS A 91 0.27 -6.45 11.50
CA LYS A 91 -0.05 -6.37 10.06
C LYS A 91 -0.36 -4.95 9.59
N TYR A 92 -0.82 -4.11 10.51
CA TYR A 92 -1.26 -2.75 10.21
C TYR A 92 -0.14 -1.73 10.40
N CYS A 93 0.47 -1.67 11.60
CA CYS A 93 1.53 -0.70 11.87
C CYS A 93 2.92 -1.13 11.42
N GLY A 94 3.16 -2.43 11.20
CA GLY A 94 4.52 -2.94 10.98
C GLY A 94 5.42 -2.92 12.24
N LEU A 95 4.85 -2.57 13.40
CA LEU A 95 5.56 -2.62 14.69
C LEU A 95 5.92 -4.07 15.02
N ARG A 96 7.09 -4.22 15.62
CA ARG A 96 7.70 -5.51 15.94
C ARG A 96 7.58 -5.79 17.42
N TYR A 97 7.14 -6.98 17.77
CA TYR A 97 6.94 -7.43 19.14
C TYR A 97 7.73 -8.70 19.41
N ALA A 98 8.39 -8.76 20.56
CA ALA A 98 9.12 -9.95 20.99
C ALA A 98 8.92 -10.20 22.49
N ARG A 99 8.97 -11.47 22.90
CA ARG A 99 8.80 -11.84 24.30
C ARG A 99 10.09 -11.53 25.08
N LYS A 100 9.96 -10.77 26.16
CA LYS A 100 11.06 -10.44 27.07
C LYS A 100 11.60 -11.74 27.70
N GLY A 101 12.90 -11.99 27.60
CA GLY A 101 13.52 -13.26 27.99
C GLY A 101 14.05 -14.02 26.78
N THR A 102 13.17 -14.59 25.95
CA THR A 102 13.62 -15.37 24.79
C THR A 102 14.27 -14.51 23.71
N TYR A 103 13.76 -13.29 23.51
CA TYR A 103 14.34 -12.36 22.56
C TYR A 103 15.76 -11.93 22.95
N ASN A 104 15.98 -11.63 24.23
CA ASN A 104 17.29 -11.17 24.71
C ASN A 104 18.34 -12.29 24.69
N ALA A 105 17.93 -13.52 25.04
CA ALA A 105 18.79 -14.70 24.90
C ALA A 105 19.20 -14.91 23.43
N GLU A 106 18.24 -14.92 22.50
CA GLU A 106 18.54 -15.12 21.07
C GLU A 106 19.33 -13.95 20.47
N LYS A 107 19.00 -12.70 20.82
CA LYS A 107 19.74 -11.52 20.39
C LYS A 107 21.20 -11.58 20.83
N SER A 108 21.47 -11.98 22.07
CA SER A 108 22.84 -12.12 22.58
C SER A 108 23.60 -13.25 21.88
N ARG A 109 22.91 -14.32 21.47
CA ARG A 109 23.48 -15.40 20.65
C ARG A 109 23.87 -14.92 19.26
N VAL A 110 23.02 -14.12 18.60
CA VAL A 110 23.24 -13.65 17.22
C VAL A 110 24.26 -12.52 17.13
N MET A 111 24.34 -11.63 18.15
CA MET A 111 25.25 -10.47 18.12
C MET A 111 26.62 -10.72 18.77
N GLY A 112 26.93 -11.95 19.20
CA GLY A 112 28.18 -12.32 19.89
C GLY A 112 29.32 -12.81 18.99
N HIS A 113 29.45 -12.27 17.76
CA HIS A 113 30.58 -12.53 16.85
C HIS A 113 31.36 -11.25 16.57
#